data_AF-A0A1Z9HBL3-F1
#
_entry.id   AF-A0A1Z9HBL3-F1
#
_cell.length_a   1.000
_cell.length_b   1.000
_cell.length_c   1.000
_cell.angle_alpha   90.00
_cell.angle_beta   90.00
_cell.angle_gamma   90.00
#
_symmetry.space_group_name_H-M   'P 1'
#
loop_
_entity.id
_entity.type
_entity.pdbx_description
1 polymer ?
#
loop_
_entity_poly.entity_id
_entity_poly.type
_entity_poly.pdbx_seq_one_letter_code
_entity_poly.pdbx_strand_id
1 'polypeptide(L)'
;MRLLRDSILLFGLLLIAPWRSRSRRHFLRLWQVFKPCDDSEPRILVHAVSLGEVNASARLVRELQQFGLDVVCSSTTLSGQQRLRDLHPNTSHIEWPLDISFCCKRWLDHVKPSVLVLVELEVWPTLIAMAKQRGIPVLVVNGRLSPRSFQKSTRWKPLLRDGYANLSRVFAQSKEDASRFCRMGVAEERISVHPNLKWDREPAPSEDVEAIRIALRLDPARAVVLFASSAPEEHPIFAKSIPSSWQAVVAPRRPEWFDDALQAFPNARMRTDPHASGDTIVLNTLGELDAVFQLADVVVMGRSFGPRHGSDPMGPAAAGRPILMGPNHGDFLPAVELLKAAGALQVVHDDELALRVSEISSCQETLDRMGAAGNRVAEDSQGVSRLIAAEIAHQTRPPRRDRGGAEEKEESVRRRANPTSAHGGAHGHK
;
A
#
# COMPACT_ATOMS: atom_id res chain seq x y z
N MET A 1 17.67 27.25 -15.88
CA MET A 1 17.40 25.80 -15.77
C MET A 1 15.98 25.39 -16.15
N ARG A 2 14.92 26.09 -15.71
CA ARG A 2 13.52 25.77 -16.07
C ARG A 2 13.27 25.71 -17.59
N LEU A 3 13.63 26.78 -18.31
CA LEU A 3 13.49 26.85 -19.78
C LEU A 3 14.23 25.72 -20.50
N LEU A 4 15.42 25.34 -20.02
CA LEU A 4 16.19 24.22 -20.58
C LEU A 4 15.44 22.89 -20.42
N ARG A 5 14.80 22.66 -19.27
CA ARG A 5 14.00 21.44 -19.03
C ARG A 5 12.76 21.40 -19.90
N ASP A 6 12.04 22.53 -19.96
CA ASP A 6 10.85 22.66 -20.81
C ASP A 6 11.22 22.39 -22.26
N SER A 7 12.33 22.95 -22.76
CA SER A 7 12.84 22.69 -24.11
C SER A 7 13.20 21.22 -24.33
N ILE A 8 13.87 20.55 -23.38
CA ILE A 8 14.20 19.12 -23.48
C ILE A 8 12.93 18.26 -23.53
N LEU A 9 11.95 18.53 -22.65
CA LEU A 9 10.71 17.77 -22.57
C LEU A 9 9.82 17.99 -23.79
N LEU A 10 9.69 19.24 -24.24
CA LEU A 10 8.96 19.60 -25.46
C LEU A 10 9.61 18.97 -26.70
N PHE A 11 10.94 19.02 -26.81
CA PHE A 11 11.68 18.37 -27.89
C PHE A 11 11.48 16.84 -27.87
N GLY A 12 11.57 16.21 -26.70
CA GLY A 12 11.29 14.77 -26.55
C GLY A 12 9.85 14.40 -26.93
N LEU A 13 8.87 15.21 -26.52
CA LEU A 13 7.46 15.06 -26.93
C LEU A 13 7.31 15.19 -28.45
N LEU A 14 7.96 16.17 -29.08
CA LEU A 14 7.92 16.39 -30.53
C LEU A 14 8.57 15.25 -31.32
N LEU A 15 9.63 14.63 -30.80
CA LEU A 15 10.27 13.46 -31.43
C LEU A 15 9.42 12.18 -31.34
N ILE A 16 8.65 12.02 -30.28
CA ILE A 16 7.82 10.82 -30.02
C ILE A 16 6.38 11.00 -30.55
N ALA A 17 5.93 12.24 -30.77
CA ALA A 17 4.58 12.62 -31.18
C ALA A 17 4.11 12.05 -32.53
N PRO A 18 4.90 12.01 -33.60
CA PRO A 18 4.37 11.64 -34.92
C PRO A 18 4.21 10.12 -35.11
N TRP A 19 4.78 9.27 -34.25
CA TRP A 19 4.99 7.85 -34.57
C TRP A 19 4.31 6.85 -33.62
N ARG A 20 3.60 7.29 -32.57
CA ARG A 20 2.91 6.38 -31.63
C ARG A 20 1.51 6.91 -31.26
N SER A 21 0.48 6.07 -31.38
CA SER A 21 -0.91 6.37 -30.96
C SER A 21 -1.03 6.78 -29.47
N ARG A 22 -0.07 6.36 -28.63
CA ARG A 22 0.11 6.79 -27.24
C ARG A 22 0.42 8.30 -27.09
N SER A 23 1.03 8.92 -28.10
CA SER A 23 1.51 10.30 -28.05
C SER A 23 0.41 11.35 -28.25
N ARG A 24 -0.68 11.01 -28.95
CA ARG A 24 -1.87 11.89 -29.05
C ARG A 24 -2.46 12.21 -27.67
N ARG A 25 -2.45 11.28 -26.72
CA ARG A 25 -2.92 11.51 -25.35
C ARG A 25 -2.02 12.45 -24.55
N HIS A 26 -0.70 12.38 -24.71
CA HIS A 26 0.20 13.35 -24.08
C HIS A 26 -0.02 14.76 -24.64
N PHE A 27 -0.31 14.88 -25.94
CA PHE A 27 -0.63 16.17 -26.55
C PHE A 27 -1.98 16.73 -26.04
N LEU A 28 -2.99 15.88 -25.85
CA LEU A 28 -4.28 16.26 -25.27
C LEU A 28 -4.15 16.75 -23.81
N ARG A 29 -3.20 16.23 -23.03
CA ARG A 29 -2.90 16.71 -21.66
C ARG A 29 -2.44 18.17 -21.60
N LEU A 30 -1.84 18.71 -22.68
CA LEU A 30 -1.45 20.12 -22.75
C LEU A 30 -2.67 21.06 -22.70
N TRP A 31 -3.85 20.57 -23.11
CA TRP A 31 -5.07 21.36 -23.30
C TRP A 31 -6.23 20.90 -22.43
N GLN A 32 -5.98 20.06 -21.41
CA GLN A 32 -7.04 19.58 -20.54
C GLN A 32 -7.70 20.73 -19.76
N VAL A 33 -9.03 20.71 -19.78
CA VAL A 33 -9.90 21.56 -18.97
C VAL A 33 -10.28 20.75 -17.74
N PHE A 34 -10.00 21.30 -16.58
CA PHE A 34 -10.28 20.66 -15.31
C PHE A 34 -11.58 21.26 -14.73
N LYS A 35 -12.35 20.46 -13.98
CA LYS A 35 -13.55 20.98 -13.27
C LYS A 35 -13.12 21.85 -12.09
N PRO A 36 -13.59 23.10 -11.96
CA PRO A 36 -13.29 23.95 -10.81
C PRO A 36 -13.60 23.23 -9.51
N CYS A 37 -12.80 23.46 -8.49
CA CYS A 37 -12.92 22.77 -7.22
C CYS A 37 -13.11 23.79 -6.09
N ASP A 38 -13.92 23.43 -5.10
CA ASP A 38 -14.27 24.31 -3.98
C ASP A 38 -13.07 24.55 -3.06
N ASP A 39 -12.96 25.76 -2.51
CA ASP A 39 -11.81 26.27 -1.75
C ASP A 39 -11.97 26.08 -0.22
N SER A 40 -13.03 25.39 0.23
CA SER A 40 -13.46 25.40 1.64
C SER A 40 -12.67 24.49 2.60
N GLU A 41 -11.92 23.49 2.10
CA GLU A 41 -11.21 22.50 2.94
C GLU A 41 -9.79 22.17 2.42
N PRO A 42 -8.86 21.77 3.31
CA PRO A 42 -7.51 21.40 2.91
C PRO A 42 -7.53 20.16 2.01
N ARG A 43 -7.12 20.35 0.75
CA ARG A 43 -7.11 19.29 -0.27
C ARG A 43 -5.79 18.55 -0.32
N ILE A 44 -5.84 17.25 -0.09
CA ILE A 44 -4.68 16.35 -0.18
C ILE A 44 -4.72 15.63 -1.52
N LEU A 45 -3.71 15.84 -2.34
CA LEU A 45 -3.62 15.15 -3.62
C LEU A 45 -2.65 13.97 -3.52
N VAL A 46 -3.15 12.76 -3.72
CA VAL A 46 -2.35 11.53 -3.74
C VAL A 46 -2.14 11.07 -5.19
N HIS A 47 -0.88 10.96 -5.60
CA HIS A 47 -0.50 10.51 -6.93
C HIS A 47 0.24 9.17 -6.90
N ALA A 48 -0.32 8.20 -7.62
CA ALA A 48 0.22 6.87 -7.82
C ALA A 48 0.26 6.56 -9.32
N VAL A 49 1.43 6.40 -9.90
CA VAL A 49 1.66 6.29 -11.34
C VAL A 49 1.07 4.99 -11.89
N SER A 50 1.30 3.89 -11.19
CA SER A 50 1.01 2.53 -11.62
C SER A 50 -0.11 1.86 -10.80
N LEU A 51 -0.66 0.77 -11.33
CA LEU A 51 -1.63 -0.08 -10.63
C LEU A 51 -1.10 -0.58 -9.26
N GLY A 52 0.20 -0.92 -9.20
CA GLY A 52 0.82 -1.41 -7.97
C GLY A 52 0.92 -0.34 -6.88
N GLU A 53 1.23 0.90 -7.25
CA GLU A 53 1.27 2.04 -6.34
C GLU A 53 -0.12 2.46 -5.86
N VAL A 54 -1.12 2.36 -6.74
CA VAL A 54 -2.52 2.60 -6.38
C VAL A 54 -2.97 1.61 -5.30
N ASN A 55 -2.68 0.33 -5.48
CA ASN A 55 -2.97 -0.68 -4.45
C ASN A 55 -2.16 -0.42 -3.16
N ALA A 56 -0.90 -0.02 -3.26
CA ALA A 56 -0.06 0.27 -2.10
C ALA A 56 -0.55 1.48 -1.29
N SER A 57 -1.19 2.46 -1.91
CA SER A 57 -1.67 3.68 -1.26
C SER A 57 -3.15 3.65 -0.87
N ALA A 58 -3.86 2.56 -1.17
CA ALA A 58 -5.30 2.44 -0.94
C ALA A 58 -5.71 2.62 0.53
N ARG A 59 -4.88 2.12 1.48
CA ARG A 59 -5.12 2.33 2.91
C ARG A 59 -4.84 3.77 3.33
N LEU A 60 -3.72 4.35 2.88
CA LEU A 60 -3.39 5.76 3.13
C LEU A 60 -4.50 6.71 2.70
N VAL A 61 -5.09 6.52 1.51
CA VAL A 61 -6.23 7.33 1.04
C VAL A 61 -7.41 7.23 2.01
N ARG A 62 -7.75 6.03 2.49
CA ARG A 62 -8.85 5.82 3.44
C ARG A 62 -8.56 6.44 4.80
N GLU A 63 -7.34 6.30 5.32
CA GLU A 63 -6.93 6.94 6.59
C GLU A 63 -7.02 8.48 6.48
N LEU A 64 -6.52 9.07 5.38
CA LEU A 64 -6.66 10.52 5.13
C LEU A 64 -8.13 10.98 5.15
N GLN A 65 -9.03 10.21 4.55
CA GLN A 65 -10.48 10.47 4.58
C GLN A 65 -11.06 10.34 6.00
N GLN A 66 -10.62 9.35 6.78
CA GLN A 66 -11.02 9.17 8.18
C GLN A 66 -10.56 10.34 9.08
N PHE A 67 -9.45 11.00 8.74
CA PHE A 67 -9.02 12.24 9.39
C PHE A 67 -9.84 13.48 9.00
N GLY A 68 -10.83 13.32 8.09
CA GLY A 68 -11.71 14.38 7.61
C GLY A 68 -11.07 15.29 6.57
N LEU A 69 -10.12 14.79 5.78
CA LEU A 69 -9.45 15.56 4.73
C LEU A 69 -10.11 15.33 3.37
N ASP A 70 -10.21 16.39 2.56
CA ASP A 70 -10.61 16.28 1.15
C ASP A 70 -9.47 15.64 0.36
N VAL A 71 -9.66 14.39 -0.09
CA VAL A 71 -8.65 13.65 -0.85
C VAL A 71 -8.99 13.66 -2.33
N VAL A 72 -8.00 13.96 -3.16
CA VAL A 72 -8.07 13.80 -4.61
C VAL A 72 -7.00 12.81 -5.04
N CYS A 73 -7.37 11.89 -5.92
CA CYS A 73 -6.44 10.88 -6.43
C CYS A 73 -6.05 11.13 -7.88
N SER A 74 -4.84 10.73 -8.23
CA SER A 74 -4.34 10.80 -9.60
C SER A 74 -3.50 9.59 -9.97
N SER A 75 -3.63 9.14 -11.23
CA SER A 75 -2.77 8.12 -11.79
C SER A 75 -2.46 8.38 -13.27
N THR A 76 -1.27 7.97 -13.69
CA THR A 76 -0.79 8.15 -15.07
C THR A 76 -1.25 7.00 -15.97
N THR A 77 -1.27 5.77 -15.46
CA THR A 77 -1.65 4.58 -16.22
C THR A 77 -3.16 4.38 -16.28
N LEU A 78 -3.68 3.84 -17.39
CA LEU A 78 -5.12 3.54 -17.52
C LEU A 78 -5.59 2.52 -16.48
N SER A 79 -4.78 1.48 -16.22
CA SER A 79 -5.07 0.47 -15.21
C SER A 79 -5.09 1.07 -13.80
N GLY A 80 -4.14 1.96 -13.48
CA GLY A 80 -4.14 2.69 -12.22
C GLY A 80 -5.37 3.60 -12.07
N GLN A 81 -5.75 4.32 -13.11
CA GLN A 81 -6.96 5.17 -13.10
C GLN A 81 -8.24 4.35 -12.90
N GLN A 82 -8.37 3.19 -13.55
CA GLN A 82 -9.52 2.32 -13.34
C GLN A 82 -9.55 1.80 -11.90
N ARG A 83 -8.41 1.30 -11.41
CA ARG A 83 -8.33 0.77 -10.06
C ARG A 83 -8.62 1.81 -8.99
N LEU A 84 -8.19 3.06 -9.20
CA LEU A 84 -8.52 4.18 -8.32
C LEU A 84 -10.03 4.40 -8.22
N ARG A 85 -10.77 4.31 -9.33
CA ARG A 85 -12.24 4.42 -9.33
C ARG A 85 -12.90 3.23 -8.63
N ASP A 86 -12.36 2.02 -8.81
CA ASP A 86 -12.90 0.82 -8.17
C ASP A 86 -12.70 0.85 -6.65
N LEU A 87 -11.54 1.30 -6.17
CA LEU A 87 -11.19 1.37 -4.75
C LEU A 87 -11.81 2.59 -4.04
N HIS A 88 -11.94 3.71 -4.76
CA HIS A 88 -12.35 4.99 -4.20
C HIS A 88 -13.40 5.67 -5.11
N PRO A 89 -14.61 5.09 -5.22
CA PRO A 89 -15.65 5.58 -6.14
C PRO A 89 -16.16 6.98 -5.80
N ASN A 90 -16.10 7.37 -4.52
CA ASN A 90 -16.58 8.66 -4.03
C ASN A 90 -15.49 9.73 -3.93
N THR A 91 -14.27 9.42 -4.38
CA THR A 91 -13.13 10.34 -4.34
C THR A 91 -13.00 11.05 -5.69
N SER A 92 -12.64 12.33 -5.68
CA SER A 92 -12.37 13.04 -6.93
C SER A 92 -11.09 12.51 -7.58
N HIS A 93 -11.12 12.33 -8.90
CA HIS A 93 -9.97 11.85 -9.68
C HIS A 93 -9.54 12.87 -10.71
N ILE A 94 -8.23 13.11 -10.82
CA ILE A 94 -7.65 14.06 -11.77
C ILE A 94 -6.46 13.47 -12.52
N GLU A 95 -6.28 13.88 -13.77
CA GLU A 95 -5.08 13.52 -14.53
C GLU A 95 -3.84 14.29 -14.04
N TRP A 96 -2.70 13.59 -14.06
CA TRP A 96 -1.41 14.17 -13.70
C TRP A 96 -0.87 15.04 -14.85
N PRO A 97 -0.34 16.24 -14.56
CA PRO A 97 0.14 17.16 -15.60
C PRO A 97 1.45 16.63 -16.21
N LEU A 98 1.78 17.14 -17.39
CA LEU A 98 3.14 17.02 -17.90
C LEU A 98 4.07 17.94 -17.11
N ASP A 99 5.32 17.54 -16.88
CA ASP A 99 6.32 18.30 -16.09
C ASP A 99 6.87 19.56 -16.80
N ILE A 100 6.01 20.23 -17.55
CA ILE A 100 6.30 21.43 -18.32
C ILE A 100 5.71 22.62 -17.56
N SER A 101 6.48 23.71 -17.45
CA SER A 101 6.16 24.84 -16.59
C SER A 101 4.72 25.37 -16.72
N PHE A 102 4.22 25.57 -17.94
CA PHE A 102 2.88 26.11 -18.14
C PHE A 102 1.77 25.11 -17.78
N CYS A 103 1.99 23.80 -18.01
CA CYS A 103 1.06 22.75 -17.61
C CYS A 103 1.00 22.64 -16.08
N CYS A 104 2.15 22.57 -15.42
CA CYS A 104 2.24 22.52 -13.97
C CYS A 104 1.62 23.77 -13.34
N LYS A 105 1.86 24.96 -13.90
CA LYS A 105 1.27 26.22 -13.43
C LYS A 105 -0.26 26.16 -13.49
N ARG A 106 -0.82 25.92 -14.68
CA ARG A 106 -2.28 25.85 -14.88
C ARG A 106 -2.92 24.77 -14.01
N TRP A 107 -2.27 23.62 -13.87
CA TRP A 107 -2.76 22.53 -13.07
C TRP A 107 -2.76 22.86 -11.57
N LEU A 108 -1.68 23.44 -11.03
CA LEU A 108 -1.63 23.87 -9.63
C LEU A 108 -2.63 24.98 -9.33
N ASP A 109 -2.79 25.96 -10.23
CA ASP A 109 -3.74 27.06 -10.08
C ASP A 109 -5.19 26.56 -10.09
N HIS A 110 -5.44 25.43 -10.76
CA HIS A 110 -6.75 24.81 -10.86
C HIS A 110 -7.06 23.87 -9.70
N VAL A 111 -6.14 22.98 -9.34
CA VAL A 111 -6.34 21.96 -8.30
C VAL A 111 -6.26 22.55 -6.90
N LYS A 112 -5.39 23.56 -6.72
CA LYS A 112 -5.08 24.21 -5.45
C LYS A 112 -4.87 23.22 -4.28
N PRO A 113 -3.97 22.22 -4.44
CA PRO A 113 -3.75 21.26 -3.37
C PRO A 113 -3.08 21.95 -2.18
N SER A 114 -3.51 21.61 -0.97
CA SER A 114 -2.83 21.99 0.26
C SER A 114 -1.58 21.13 0.50
N VAL A 115 -1.59 19.88 0.01
CA VAL A 115 -0.46 18.95 0.10
C VAL A 115 -0.41 18.07 -1.14
N LEU A 116 0.80 17.82 -1.67
CA LEU A 116 1.06 16.83 -2.71
C LEU A 116 1.72 15.59 -2.10
N VAL A 117 1.15 14.42 -2.32
CA VAL A 117 1.66 13.12 -1.87
C VAL A 117 2.00 12.26 -3.08
N LEU A 118 3.28 11.96 -3.27
CA LEU A 118 3.78 11.10 -4.36
C LEU A 118 4.05 9.69 -3.80
N VAL A 119 3.50 8.65 -4.42
CA VAL A 119 3.69 7.27 -4.00
C VAL A 119 4.89 6.65 -4.71
N GLU A 120 5.76 5.97 -3.96
CA GLU A 120 7.05 5.44 -4.42
C GLU A 120 7.98 6.53 -4.96
N LEU A 121 8.31 6.56 -6.26
CA LEU A 121 9.03 7.71 -6.82
C LEU A 121 8.93 7.82 -8.35
N GLU A 122 8.36 8.94 -8.78
CA GLU A 122 8.75 9.66 -9.99
C GLU A 122 9.02 11.12 -9.59
N VAL A 123 10.25 11.62 -9.79
CA VAL A 123 10.56 13.02 -9.46
C VAL A 123 10.04 13.91 -10.60
N TRP A 124 9.13 14.81 -10.23
CA TRP A 124 8.51 15.83 -11.08
C TRP A 124 9.08 17.20 -10.75
N PRO A 125 10.36 17.45 -11.04
CA PRO A 125 11.09 18.57 -10.49
C PRO A 125 10.57 19.94 -10.95
N THR A 126 9.94 20.07 -12.13
CA THR A 126 9.27 21.33 -12.51
C THR A 126 8.04 21.55 -11.61
N LEU A 127 7.19 20.54 -11.47
CA LEU A 127 6.02 20.57 -10.60
C LEU A 127 6.40 20.85 -9.14
N ILE A 128 7.39 20.12 -8.59
CA ILE A 128 7.85 20.26 -7.20
C ILE A 128 8.40 21.66 -6.96
N ALA A 129 9.22 22.20 -7.88
CA ALA A 129 9.73 23.56 -7.75
C ALA A 129 8.61 24.60 -7.76
N MET A 130 7.55 24.38 -8.55
CA MET A 130 6.38 25.27 -8.60
C MET A 130 5.46 25.12 -7.40
N ALA A 131 5.33 23.93 -6.83
CA ALA A 131 4.61 23.67 -5.58
C ALA A 131 5.30 24.40 -4.42
N LYS A 132 6.62 24.28 -4.30
CA LYS A 132 7.40 25.02 -3.29
C LYS A 132 7.23 26.53 -3.38
N GLN A 133 7.18 27.09 -4.60
CA GLN A 133 6.94 28.53 -4.80
C GLN A 133 5.57 28.99 -4.31
N ARG A 134 4.59 28.09 -4.24
CA ARG A 134 3.24 28.34 -3.72
C ARG A 134 3.11 27.97 -2.25
N GLY A 135 4.19 27.55 -1.58
CA GLY A 135 4.13 27.04 -0.21
C GLY A 135 3.43 25.69 -0.07
N ILE A 136 3.22 24.95 -1.17
CA ILE A 136 2.57 23.65 -1.16
C ILE A 136 3.63 22.57 -0.81
N PRO A 137 3.54 21.91 0.35
CA PRO A 137 4.45 20.83 0.70
C PRO A 137 4.30 19.63 -0.23
N VAL A 138 5.42 19.02 -0.59
CA VAL A 138 5.47 17.79 -1.39
C VAL A 138 6.11 16.68 -0.59
N LEU A 139 5.36 15.61 -0.38
CA LEU A 139 5.75 14.44 0.39
C LEU A 139 5.92 13.26 -0.55
N VAL A 140 6.91 12.42 -0.27
CA VAL A 140 7.07 11.12 -0.93
C VAL A 140 6.77 10.03 0.10
N VAL A 141 5.79 9.18 -0.19
CA VAL A 141 5.39 8.04 0.65
C VAL A 141 5.80 6.73 0.01
N ASN A 142 6.12 5.73 0.83
CA ASN A 142 6.65 4.46 0.35
C ASN A 142 7.88 4.65 -0.58
N GLY A 143 8.72 5.64 -0.28
CA GLY A 143 9.78 6.13 -1.16
C GLY A 143 10.83 5.06 -1.46
N ARG A 144 10.96 4.69 -2.73
CA ARG A 144 11.94 3.71 -3.21
C ARG A 144 12.78 4.32 -4.33
N LEU A 145 14.10 4.27 -4.17
CA LEU A 145 15.03 4.73 -5.19
C LEU A 145 15.98 3.59 -5.54
N SER A 146 15.56 2.72 -6.47
CA SER A 146 16.31 1.52 -6.84
C SER A 146 17.75 1.85 -7.28
N PRO A 147 18.72 0.91 -7.14
CA PRO A 147 20.10 1.15 -7.58
C PRO A 147 20.20 1.64 -9.03
N ARG A 148 19.40 1.06 -9.94
CA ARG A 148 19.35 1.44 -11.35
C ARG A 148 18.81 2.86 -11.54
N SER A 149 17.72 3.20 -10.85
CA SER A 149 17.13 4.55 -10.89
C SER A 149 18.09 5.57 -10.29
N PHE A 150 18.74 5.26 -9.17
CA PHE A 150 19.73 6.11 -8.52
C PHE A 150 20.93 6.41 -9.43
N GLN A 151 21.49 5.40 -10.09
CA GLN A 151 22.60 5.59 -11.04
C GLN A 151 22.20 6.53 -12.19
N LYS A 152 21.02 6.29 -12.80
CA LYS A 152 20.48 7.16 -13.86
C LYS A 152 20.25 8.58 -13.35
N SER A 153 19.57 8.73 -12.21
CA SER A 153 19.26 10.04 -11.63
C SER A 153 20.52 10.80 -11.20
N THR A 154 21.57 10.10 -10.74
CA THR A 154 22.85 10.72 -10.38
C THR A 154 23.53 11.36 -11.60
N ARG A 155 23.47 10.71 -12.77
CA ARG A 155 23.99 11.29 -14.03
C ARG A 155 23.31 12.61 -14.40
N TRP A 156 22.02 12.72 -14.10
CA TRP A 156 21.21 13.92 -14.35
C TRP A 156 21.02 14.78 -13.10
N LYS A 157 21.83 14.57 -12.05
CA LYS A 157 21.67 15.23 -10.75
C LYS A 157 21.56 16.76 -10.86
N PRO A 158 22.36 17.48 -11.68
CA PRO A 158 22.20 18.92 -11.79
C PRO A 158 20.79 19.34 -12.22
N LEU A 159 20.13 18.58 -13.11
CA LEU A 159 18.76 18.86 -13.55
C LEU A 159 17.71 18.41 -12.52
N LEU A 160 18.00 17.42 -11.68
CA LEU A 160 17.02 16.84 -10.75
C LEU A 160 17.16 17.36 -9.32
N ARG A 161 18.31 17.93 -8.94
CA ARG A 161 18.66 18.32 -7.58
C ARG A 161 17.59 19.19 -6.94
N ASP A 162 17.09 20.18 -7.67
CA ASP A 162 16.06 21.08 -7.16
C ASP A 162 14.75 20.32 -6.87
N GLY A 163 14.41 19.30 -7.66
CA GLY A 163 13.24 18.46 -7.39
C GLY A 163 13.37 17.72 -6.06
N TYR A 164 14.51 17.09 -5.82
CA TYR A 164 14.78 16.37 -4.57
C TYR A 164 14.91 17.32 -3.37
N ALA A 165 15.70 18.38 -3.48
CA ALA A 165 15.94 19.33 -2.38
C ALA A 165 14.69 20.11 -1.94
N ASN A 166 13.67 20.15 -2.80
CA ASN A 166 12.40 20.83 -2.53
C ASN A 166 11.33 19.90 -1.94
N LEU A 167 11.61 18.61 -1.75
CA LEU A 167 10.73 17.72 -1.01
C LEU A 167 10.66 18.15 0.47
N SER A 168 9.44 18.19 0.99
CA SER A 168 9.14 18.56 2.37
C SER A 168 9.34 17.39 3.32
N ARG A 169 9.00 16.18 2.88
CA ARG A 169 9.12 14.94 3.66
C ARG A 169 9.32 13.74 2.73
N VAL A 170 10.10 12.75 3.16
CA VAL A 170 10.25 11.45 2.49
C VAL A 170 10.10 10.34 3.52
N PHE A 171 9.13 9.46 3.30
CA PHE A 171 8.96 8.21 4.05
C PHE A 171 9.56 7.09 3.20
N ALA A 172 10.85 6.82 3.37
CA ALA A 172 11.60 5.84 2.61
C ALA A 172 11.32 4.41 3.09
N GLN A 173 11.37 3.44 2.16
CA GLN A 173 11.13 2.01 2.48
C GLN A 173 12.29 1.36 3.24
N SER A 174 13.52 1.87 3.08
CA SER A 174 14.71 1.30 3.69
C SER A 174 15.76 2.37 4.00
N LYS A 175 16.76 2.00 4.82
CA LYS A 175 17.91 2.86 5.12
C LYS A 175 18.73 3.17 3.85
N GLU A 176 18.84 2.21 2.95
CA GLU A 176 19.52 2.38 1.66
C GLU A 176 18.77 3.37 0.76
N ASP A 177 17.44 3.29 0.71
CA ASP A 177 16.64 4.25 -0.02
C ASP A 177 16.76 5.65 0.59
N ALA A 178 16.68 5.77 1.92
CA ALA A 178 16.91 7.03 2.63
C ALA A 178 18.28 7.65 2.31
N SER A 179 19.34 6.84 2.33
CA SER A 179 20.69 7.27 1.95
C SER A 179 20.75 7.77 0.50
N ARG A 180 20.08 7.09 -0.44
CA ARG A 180 20.02 7.53 -1.84
C ARG A 180 19.26 8.84 -2.01
N PHE A 181 18.14 9.03 -1.30
CA PHE A 181 17.41 10.31 -1.27
C PHE A 181 18.28 11.44 -0.73
N CYS A 182 18.98 11.21 0.38
CA CYS A 182 19.93 12.17 0.96
C CYS A 182 21.01 12.55 -0.05
N ARG A 183 21.63 11.56 -0.72
CA ARG A 183 22.63 11.79 -1.77
C ARG A 183 22.10 12.56 -2.98
N MET A 184 20.80 12.47 -3.28
CA MET A 184 20.17 13.25 -4.34
C MET A 184 19.87 14.70 -3.95
N GLY A 185 19.90 15.02 -2.65
CA GLY A 185 19.80 16.38 -2.13
C GLY A 185 18.64 16.64 -1.17
N VAL A 186 17.91 15.60 -0.74
CA VAL A 186 16.92 15.71 0.34
C VAL A 186 17.66 15.88 1.66
N ALA A 187 17.24 16.82 2.51
CA ALA A 187 17.85 17.01 3.83
C ALA A 187 17.50 15.82 4.75
N GLU A 188 18.46 15.36 5.54
CA GLU A 188 18.33 14.11 6.34
C GLU A 188 17.18 14.19 7.34
N GLU A 189 16.98 15.35 7.97
CA GLU A 189 15.88 15.60 8.92
C GLU A 189 14.48 15.53 8.30
N ARG A 190 14.39 15.54 6.96
CA ARG A 190 13.13 15.37 6.20
C ARG A 190 12.89 13.94 5.77
N ILE A 191 13.81 13.02 6.06
CA ILE A 191 13.72 11.62 5.69
C ILE A 191 13.42 10.79 6.94
N SER A 192 12.45 9.91 6.82
CA SER A 192 12.13 8.89 7.83
C SER A 192 12.05 7.54 7.12
N VAL A 193 12.37 6.46 7.82
CA VAL A 193 12.32 5.10 7.28
C VAL A 193 11.12 4.39 7.88
N HIS A 194 10.25 3.87 7.02
CA HIS A 194 9.05 3.15 7.41
C HIS A 194 8.92 1.85 6.62
N PRO A 195 8.24 0.83 7.18
CA PRO A 195 7.87 -0.38 6.46
C PRO A 195 7.17 -0.09 5.13
N ASN A 196 7.24 -1.04 4.21
CA ASN A 196 6.61 -0.90 2.91
C ASN A 196 5.10 -0.75 3.07
N LEU A 197 4.52 0.28 2.44
CA LEU A 197 3.10 0.58 2.53
C LEU A 197 2.22 -0.57 1.99
N LYS A 198 2.77 -1.46 1.14
CA LYS A 198 2.09 -2.67 0.66
C LYS A 198 1.81 -3.70 1.76
N TRP A 199 2.59 -3.66 2.84
CA TRP A 199 2.45 -4.57 3.97
C TRP A 199 1.52 -4.02 5.05
N ASP A 200 1.17 -2.74 4.94
CA ASP A 200 0.23 -2.07 5.82
C ASP A 200 -1.21 -2.46 5.45
N ARG A 201 -1.55 -3.72 5.75
CA ARG A 201 -2.83 -4.35 5.42
C ARG A 201 -3.87 -4.00 6.46
N GLU A 202 -5.10 -3.79 6.02
CA GLU A 202 -6.24 -3.86 6.94
C GLU A 202 -6.16 -5.21 7.67
N PRO A 203 -6.42 -5.24 8.99
CA PRO A 203 -6.78 -6.50 9.62
C PRO A 203 -7.88 -7.13 8.78
N ALA A 204 -7.70 -8.39 8.38
CA ALA A 204 -8.82 -9.13 7.82
C ALA A 204 -9.98 -9.02 8.82
N PRO A 205 -11.24 -8.93 8.35
CA PRO A 205 -12.37 -9.14 9.25
C PRO A 205 -12.07 -10.38 10.08
N SER A 206 -12.44 -10.38 11.36
CA SER A 206 -12.43 -11.61 12.15
C SER A 206 -13.46 -12.55 11.54
N GLU A 207 -13.05 -13.23 10.47
CA GLU A 207 -13.82 -14.32 9.92
C GLU A 207 -13.78 -15.43 10.95
N ASP A 208 -14.95 -16.03 11.16
CA ASP A 208 -15.05 -17.19 12.03
C ASP A 208 -14.23 -18.32 11.39
N VAL A 209 -13.01 -18.51 11.92
CA VAL A 209 -12.08 -19.55 11.50
C VAL A 209 -12.78 -20.91 11.48
N GLU A 210 -13.68 -21.15 12.44
CA GLU A 210 -14.44 -22.38 12.51
C GLU A 210 -15.49 -22.47 11.40
N ALA A 211 -16.16 -21.36 11.06
CA ALA A 211 -17.06 -21.32 9.90
C ALA A 211 -16.32 -21.66 8.60
N ILE A 212 -15.10 -21.15 8.40
CA ILE A 212 -14.29 -21.49 7.22
C ILE A 212 -13.90 -22.97 7.25
N ARG A 213 -13.49 -23.51 8.41
CA ARG A 213 -13.15 -24.94 8.57
C ARG A 213 -14.32 -25.84 8.19
N ILE A 214 -15.51 -25.55 8.73
CA ILE A 214 -16.76 -26.27 8.43
C ILE A 214 -17.08 -26.15 6.94
N ALA A 215 -16.97 -24.94 6.37
CA ALA A 215 -17.27 -24.71 4.98
C ALA A 215 -16.29 -25.47 4.05
N LEU A 216 -15.02 -25.54 4.42
CA LEU A 216 -14.00 -26.36 3.78
C LEU A 216 -14.15 -27.86 4.06
N ARG A 217 -14.90 -28.27 5.08
CA ARG A 217 -15.04 -29.67 5.55
C ARG A 217 -13.70 -30.29 5.92
N LEU A 218 -12.89 -29.51 6.64
CA LEU A 218 -11.64 -29.97 7.22
C LEU A 218 -11.90 -30.61 8.58
N ASP A 219 -11.16 -31.67 8.90
CA ASP A 219 -11.22 -32.34 10.19
C ASP A 219 -10.48 -31.48 11.24
N PRO A 220 -11.13 -31.00 12.31
CA PRO A 220 -10.48 -30.20 13.34
C PRO A 220 -9.38 -30.94 14.10
N ALA A 221 -9.36 -32.28 14.06
CA ALA A 221 -8.32 -33.09 14.70
C ALA A 221 -7.04 -33.23 13.86
N ARG A 222 -7.05 -32.77 12.60
CA ARG A 222 -5.92 -32.88 11.68
C ARG A 222 -5.38 -31.50 11.32
N ALA A 223 -4.06 -31.41 11.31
CA ALA A 223 -3.35 -30.21 10.90
C ALA A 223 -3.46 -30.00 9.37
N VAL A 224 -3.30 -28.74 8.95
CA VAL A 224 -3.51 -28.28 7.58
C VAL A 224 -2.22 -27.69 7.00
N VAL A 225 -1.75 -28.24 5.89
CA VAL A 225 -0.75 -27.58 5.04
C VAL A 225 -1.45 -26.83 3.91
N LEU A 226 -1.12 -25.54 3.75
CA LEU A 226 -1.64 -24.72 2.66
C LEU A 226 -0.56 -24.47 1.60
N PHE A 227 -0.84 -24.86 0.36
CA PHE A 227 -0.05 -24.50 -0.82
C PHE A 227 -0.67 -23.26 -1.48
N ALA A 228 -0.21 -22.08 -1.07
CA ALA A 228 -0.82 -20.81 -1.44
C ALA A 228 -0.26 -20.27 -2.76
N SER A 229 -1.14 -19.83 -3.67
CA SER A 229 -0.74 -19.22 -4.96
C SER A 229 0.12 -20.17 -5.79
N SER A 230 -0.25 -21.45 -5.86
CA SER A 230 0.48 -22.51 -6.57
C SER A 230 0.37 -22.39 -8.09
N ALA A 231 1.34 -22.97 -8.80
CA ALA A 231 1.35 -23.14 -10.25
C ALA A 231 1.44 -24.62 -10.66
N PRO A 232 0.99 -25.01 -11.87
CA PRO A 232 0.94 -26.40 -12.31
C PRO A 232 2.26 -27.15 -12.19
N GLU A 233 3.38 -26.49 -12.49
CA GLU A 233 4.71 -27.11 -12.39
C GLU A 233 5.12 -27.50 -10.95
N GLU A 234 4.50 -26.89 -9.93
CA GLU A 234 4.81 -27.13 -8.52
C GLU A 234 3.92 -28.22 -7.90
N HIS A 235 2.76 -28.50 -8.49
CA HIS A 235 1.77 -29.41 -7.89
C HIS A 235 2.32 -30.83 -7.63
N PRO A 236 3.12 -31.44 -8.53
CA PRO A 236 3.72 -32.75 -8.25
C PRO A 236 4.71 -32.75 -7.07
N ILE A 237 5.39 -31.62 -6.83
CA ILE A 237 6.32 -31.46 -5.70
C ILE A 237 5.51 -31.31 -4.41
N PHE A 238 4.48 -30.47 -4.45
CA PHE A 238 3.59 -30.20 -3.33
C PHE A 238 2.80 -31.43 -2.89
N ALA A 239 2.26 -32.21 -3.82
CA ALA A 239 1.52 -33.43 -3.53
C ALA A 239 2.37 -34.48 -2.77
N LYS A 240 3.68 -34.54 -3.05
CA LYS A 240 4.63 -35.42 -2.34
C LYS A 240 5.08 -34.88 -0.98
N SER A 241 4.76 -33.62 -0.68
CA SER A 241 5.21 -32.93 0.53
C SER A 241 4.14 -32.89 1.64
N ILE A 242 3.00 -33.56 1.45
CA ILE A 242 1.92 -33.62 2.43
C ILE A 242 2.23 -34.72 3.46
N PRO A 243 2.34 -34.40 4.76
CA PRO A 243 2.47 -35.42 5.81
C PRO A 243 1.23 -36.31 5.84
N SER A 244 1.40 -37.62 6.08
CA SER A 244 0.31 -38.60 6.03
C SER A 244 -0.82 -38.37 7.05
N SER A 245 -0.53 -37.75 8.19
CA SER A 245 -1.53 -37.39 9.21
C SER A 245 -2.24 -36.06 8.95
N TRP A 246 -1.78 -35.28 7.98
CA TRP A 246 -2.26 -33.92 7.71
C TRP A 246 -3.29 -33.91 6.58
N GLN A 247 -4.04 -32.81 6.49
CA GLN A 247 -4.88 -32.48 5.34
C GLN A 247 -4.24 -31.32 4.57
N ALA A 248 -4.64 -31.14 3.32
CA ALA A 248 -4.06 -30.12 2.46
C ALA A 248 -5.12 -29.20 1.86
N VAL A 249 -4.77 -27.92 1.74
CA VAL A 249 -5.46 -26.96 0.89
C VAL A 249 -4.49 -26.48 -0.17
N VAL A 250 -4.85 -26.55 -1.44
CA VAL A 250 -4.10 -25.97 -2.55
C VAL A 250 -4.91 -24.84 -3.14
N ALA A 251 -4.29 -23.67 -3.25
CA ALA A 251 -4.90 -22.48 -3.83
C ALA A 251 -4.14 -22.09 -5.11
N PRO A 252 -4.51 -22.64 -6.28
CA PRO A 252 -3.88 -22.27 -7.53
C PRO A 252 -4.07 -20.77 -7.82
N ARG A 253 -3.03 -20.11 -8.32
CA ARG A 253 -3.06 -18.65 -8.52
C ARG A 253 -4.08 -18.21 -9.57
N ARG A 254 -4.45 -19.10 -10.50
CA ARG A 254 -5.31 -18.78 -11.64
C ARG A 254 -6.40 -19.84 -11.85
N PRO A 255 -7.59 -19.44 -12.31
CA PRO A 255 -8.68 -20.37 -12.58
C PRO A 255 -8.34 -21.48 -13.57
N GLU A 256 -7.54 -21.18 -14.59
CA GLU A 256 -7.12 -22.17 -15.58
C GLU A 256 -6.23 -23.29 -15.01
N TRP A 257 -5.78 -23.21 -13.76
CA TRP A 257 -4.89 -24.18 -13.10
C TRP A 257 -5.60 -25.06 -12.06
N PHE A 258 -6.93 -24.94 -11.93
CA PHE A 258 -7.70 -25.72 -10.96
C PHE A 258 -7.74 -27.21 -11.31
N ASP A 259 -7.92 -27.54 -12.58
CA ASP A 259 -7.94 -28.93 -13.04
C ASP A 259 -6.58 -29.59 -12.92
N ASP A 260 -5.49 -28.86 -13.21
CA ASP A 260 -4.12 -29.34 -12.99
C ASP A 260 -3.88 -29.73 -11.52
N ALA A 261 -4.35 -28.89 -10.59
CA ALA A 261 -4.25 -29.19 -9.16
C ALA A 261 -5.10 -30.40 -8.76
N LEU A 262 -6.31 -30.52 -9.30
CA LEU A 262 -7.19 -31.65 -9.02
C LEU A 262 -6.58 -32.98 -9.47
N GLN A 263 -5.85 -32.98 -10.60
CA GLN A 263 -5.19 -34.17 -11.14
C GLN A 263 -3.89 -34.53 -10.40
N ALA A 264 -3.11 -33.54 -9.97
CA ALA A 264 -1.80 -33.77 -9.38
C ALA A 264 -1.86 -34.22 -7.91
N PHE A 265 -2.89 -33.81 -7.16
CA PHE A 265 -3.01 -34.10 -5.74
C PHE A 265 -3.87 -35.36 -5.47
N PRO A 266 -3.42 -36.28 -4.60
CA PRO A 266 -4.18 -37.49 -4.29
C PRO A 266 -5.45 -37.15 -3.50
N ASN A 267 -6.56 -37.82 -3.85
CA ASN A 267 -7.87 -37.63 -3.23
C ASN A 267 -8.27 -36.14 -3.13
N ALA A 268 -7.93 -35.36 -4.16
CA ALA A 268 -8.26 -33.95 -4.22
C ALA A 268 -9.72 -33.74 -4.64
N ARG A 269 -10.33 -32.67 -4.13
CA ARG A 269 -11.66 -32.23 -4.51
C ARG A 269 -11.71 -30.71 -4.67
N MET A 270 -12.60 -30.23 -5.53
CA MET A 270 -12.87 -28.81 -5.62
C MET A 270 -13.62 -28.30 -4.39
N ARG A 271 -13.29 -27.09 -3.94
CA ARG A 271 -13.97 -26.38 -2.85
C ARG A 271 -15.48 -26.26 -3.09
N THR A 272 -15.89 -26.05 -4.34
CA THR A 272 -17.30 -25.86 -4.73
C THR A 272 -18.06 -27.16 -4.96
N ASP A 273 -17.41 -28.33 -4.89
CA ASP A 273 -18.10 -29.61 -5.05
C ASP A 273 -18.67 -30.08 -3.71
N PRO A 274 -20.01 -30.09 -3.53
CA PRO A 274 -20.62 -30.44 -2.27
C PRO A 274 -20.72 -31.96 -2.04
N HIS A 275 -20.36 -32.80 -3.00
CA HIS A 275 -20.49 -34.26 -2.90
C HIS A 275 -19.15 -34.99 -2.90
N ALA A 276 -18.07 -34.33 -3.33
CA ALA A 276 -16.74 -34.91 -3.28
C ALA A 276 -16.21 -35.05 -1.83
N SER A 277 -15.56 -36.17 -1.57
CA SER A 277 -14.82 -36.47 -0.35
C SER A 277 -13.32 -36.55 -0.65
N GLY A 278 -12.49 -36.04 0.25
CA GLY A 278 -11.05 -36.01 0.03
C GLY A 278 -10.32 -35.16 1.06
N ASP A 279 -9.07 -35.52 1.30
CA ASP A 279 -8.18 -34.86 2.27
C ASP A 279 -7.45 -33.65 1.68
N THR A 280 -7.48 -33.50 0.35
CA THR A 280 -6.95 -32.32 -0.33
C THR A 280 -8.06 -31.48 -0.94
N ILE A 281 -8.04 -30.18 -0.67
CA ILE A 281 -9.02 -29.22 -1.19
C ILE A 281 -8.35 -28.31 -2.20
N VAL A 282 -8.86 -28.29 -3.42
CA VAL A 282 -8.54 -27.28 -4.42
C VAL A 282 -9.44 -26.07 -4.19
N LEU A 283 -8.86 -24.96 -3.73
CA LEU A 283 -9.56 -23.70 -3.54
C LEU A 283 -9.81 -23.05 -4.91
N ASN A 284 -10.97 -23.35 -5.51
CA ASN A 284 -11.36 -22.89 -6.84
C ASN A 284 -12.22 -21.61 -6.83
N THR A 285 -12.11 -20.83 -5.77
CA THR A 285 -12.84 -19.59 -5.49
C THR A 285 -11.86 -18.44 -5.23
N LEU A 286 -12.26 -17.22 -5.55
CA LEU A 286 -11.42 -16.03 -5.37
C LEU A 286 -11.80 -15.30 -4.08
N GLY A 287 -10.80 -14.75 -3.38
CA GLY A 287 -11.00 -13.89 -2.22
C GLY A 287 -10.96 -14.58 -0.85
N GLU A 288 -10.95 -15.91 -0.80
CA GLU A 288 -10.93 -16.66 0.48
C GLU A 288 -9.50 -16.94 1.01
N LEU A 289 -8.44 -16.62 0.27
CA LEU A 289 -7.07 -17.02 0.65
C LEU A 289 -6.61 -16.44 2.00
N ASP A 290 -6.96 -15.18 2.29
CA ASP A 290 -6.59 -14.53 3.55
C ASP A 290 -7.23 -15.23 4.77
N ALA A 291 -8.46 -15.71 4.58
CA ALA A 291 -9.20 -16.51 5.54
C ALA A 291 -8.54 -17.88 5.78
N VAL A 292 -8.11 -18.53 4.70
CA VAL A 292 -7.46 -19.85 4.77
C VAL A 292 -6.07 -19.77 5.41
N PHE A 293 -5.35 -18.63 5.33
CA PHE A 293 -4.12 -18.45 6.10
C PHE A 293 -4.36 -18.61 7.61
N GLN A 294 -5.52 -18.21 8.12
CA GLN A 294 -5.87 -18.35 9.54
C GLN A 294 -6.14 -19.80 9.94
N LEU A 295 -6.33 -20.71 8.98
CA LEU A 295 -6.56 -22.14 9.23
C LEU A 295 -5.31 -23.00 9.10
N ALA A 296 -4.33 -22.55 8.33
CA ALA A 296 -3.15 -23.34 8.01
C ALA A 296 -2.22 -23.45 9.21
N ASP A 297 -1.63 -24.63 9.41
CA ASP A 297 -0.55 -24.83 10.39
C ASP A 297 0.82 -24.55 9.77
N VAL A 298 0.97 -24.82 8.46
CA VAL A 298 2.14 -24.47 7.66
C VAL A 298 1.70 -23.94 6.30
N VAL A 299 2.34 -22.89 5.82
CA VAL A 299 2.06 -22.31 4.49
C VAL A 299 3.28 -22.46 3.59
N VAL A 300 3.11 -23.16 2.47
CA VAL A 300 4.06 -23.20 1.36
C VAL A 300 3.63 -22.19 0.32
N MET A 301 4.45 -21.16 0.12
CA MET A 301 4.18 -20.13 -0.89
C MET A 301 4.60 -20.64 -2.26
N GLY A 302 3.66 -20.62 -3.20
CA GLY A 302 3.85 -21.05 -4.58
C GLY A 302 4.38 -19.95 -5.51
N ARG A 303 4.56 -20.36 -6.76
CA ARG A 303 5.27 -19.70 -7.85
C ARG A 303 6.75 -19.49 -7.56
N SER A 304 7.34 -20.28 -6.66
CA SER A 304 8.74 -20.17 -6.23
C SER A 304 9.57 -21.44 -6.45
N PHE A 305 8.92 -22.59 -6.68
CA PHE A 305 9.56 -23.88 -6.99
C PHE A 305 9.53 -24.13 -8.51
N GLY A 306 10.11 -23.21 -9.27
CA GLY A 306 10.06 -23.20 -10.74
C GLY A 306 10.45 -21.84 -11.34
N PRO A 307 10.19 -21.59 -12.64
CA PRO A 307 10.71 -20.43 -13.37
C PRO A 307 10.02 -19.09 -13.02
N ARG A 308 9.04 -19.10 -12.12
CA ARG A 308 8.27 -17.91 -11.72
C ARG A 308 9.03 -17.13 -10.64
N HIS A 309 8.41 -16.10 -10.04
CA HIS A 309 9.10 -15.12 -9.20
C HIS A 309 8.52 -14.99 -7.79
N GLY A 310 7.81 -16.02 -7.34
CA GLY A 310 7.21 -16.13 -6.02
C GLY A 310 5.84 -15.47 -5.89
N SER A 311 5.42 -15.35 -4.64
CA SER A 311 4.17 -14.73 -4.21
C SER A 311 4.41 -14.00 -2.87
N ASP A 312 3.56 -13.04 -2.51
CA ASP A 312 3.75 -12.22 -1.30
C ASP A 312 3.58 -13.05 -0.02
N PRO A 313 4.64 -13.21 0.82
CA PRO A 313 4.58 -13.99 2.05
C PRO A 313 3.96 -13.23 3.24
N MET A 314 3.56 -11.95 3.09
CA MET A 314 3.07 -11.17 4.23
C MET A 314 1.69 -11.60 4.73
N GLY A 315 0.88 -12.25 3.89
CA GLY A 315 -0.41 -12.83 4.29
C GLY A 315 -0.28 -13.88 5.39
N PRO A 316 0.45 -14.99 5.15
CA PRO A 316 0.66 -15.99 6.18
C PRO A 316 1.47 -15.47 7.38
N ALA A 317 2.38 -14.51 7.17
CA ALA A 317 3.08 -13.85 8.27
C ALA A 317 2.09 -13.15 9.23
N ALA A 318 1.16 -12.35 8.68
CA ALA A 318 0.13 -11.69 9.48
C ALA A 318 -0.79 -12.68 10.21
N ALA A 319 -1.10 -13.82 9.59
CA ALA A 319 -1.83 -14.92 10.21
C ALA A 319 -1.01 -15.74 11.22
N GLY A 320 0.24 -15.36 11.48
CA GLY A 320 1.12 -16.03 12.42
C GLY A 320 1.47 -17.45 12.01
N ARG A 321 1.61 -17.72 10.71
CA ARG A 321 1.89 -19.06 10.20
C ARG A 321 3.35 -19.22 9.77
N PRO A 322 4.00 -20.36 10.07
CA PRO A 322 5.28 -20.75 9.48
C PRO A 322 5.23 -20.75 7.96
N ILE A 323 6.27 -20.20 7.32
CA ILE A 323 6.31 -20.02 5.87
C ILE A 323 7.48 -20.80 5.27
N LEU A 324 7.18 -21.60 4.26
CA LEU A 324 8.16 -22.19 3.36
C LEU A 324 8.01 -21.56 1.97
N MET A 325 9.12 -21.29 1.31
CA MET A 325 9.14 -20.72 -0.04
C MET A 325 10.31 -21.28 -0.84
N GLY A 326 10.13 -21.42 -2.15
CA GLY A 326 11.18 -21.86 -3.06
C GLY A 326 12.23 -20.77 -3.34
N PRO A 327 13.34 -21.11 -4.01
CA PRO A 327 14.44 -20.18 -4.26
C PRO A 327 14.07 -19.03 -5.21
N ASN A 328 13.01 -19.19 -6.02
CA ASN A 328 12.63 -18.18 -7.01
C ASN A 328 11.61 -17.18 -6.46
N HIS A 329 12.09 -16.21 -5.68
CA HIS A 329 11.24 -15.22 -4.99
C HIS A 329 11.68 -13.77 -5.22
N GLY A 330 12.35 -13.50 -6.35
CA GLY A 330 12.98 -12.20 -6.64
C GLY A 330 12.04 -10.99 -6.60
N ASP A 331 10.76 -11.16 -6.94
CA ASP A 331 9.77 -10.07 -6.90
C ASP A 331 9.42 -9.65 -5.46
N PHE A 332 9.67 -10.54 -4.48
CA PHE A 332 9.31 -10.37 -3.07
C PHE A 332 10.54 -10.37 -2.14
N LEU A 333 11.75 -10.23 -2.69
CA LEU A 333 13.01 -10.28 -1.94
C LEU A 333 13.01 -9.46 -0.63
N PRO A 334 12.52 -8.20 -0.58
CA PRO A 334 12.50 -7.45 0.68
C PRO A 334 11.66 -8.10 1.79
N ALA A 335 10.50 -8.67 1.45
CA ALA A 335 9.63 -9.34 2.42
C ALA A 335 10.25 -10.68 2.85
N VAL A 336 10.84 -11.42 1.90
CA VAL A 336 11.50 -12.71 2.17
C VAL A 336 12.69 -12.53 3.09
N GLU A 337 13.59 -11.57 2.82
CA GLU A 337 14.77 -11.33 3.67
C GLU A 337 14.35 -10.87 5.08
N LEU A 338 13.32 -10.03 5.18
CA LEU A 338 12.79 -9.58 6.47
C LEU A 338 12.25 -10.76 7.30
N LEU A 339 11.40 -11.59 6.71
CA LEU A 339 10.80 -12.75 7.39
C LEU A 339 11.82 -13.85 7.68
N LYS A 340 12.79 -14.06 6.78
CA LYS A 340 13.89 -15.00 6.98
C LYS A 340 14.80 -14.56 8.12
N ALA A 341 15.17 -13.28 8.18
CA ALA A 341 15.97 -12.73 9.28
C ALA A 341 15.25 -12.84 10.63
N ALA A 342 13.92 -12.72 10.65
CA ALA A 342 13.09 -12.94 11.84
C ALA A 342 12.92 -14.42 12.22
N GLY A 343 13.27 -15.35 11.34
CA GLY A 343 13.07 -16.79 11.53
C GLY A 343 11.64 -17.28 11.24
N ALA A 344 10.81 -16.47 10.58
CA ALA A 344 9.43 -16.80 10.21
C ALA A 344 9.32 -17.59 8.90
N LEU A 345 10.28 -17.38 7.99
CA LEU A 345 10.29 -17.95 6.65
C LEU A 345 11.58 -18.73 6.39
N GLN A 346 11.46 -19.92 5.80
CA GLN A 346 12.59 -20.69 5.27
C GLN A 346 12.52 -20.79 3.75
N VAL A 347 13.66 -20.56 3.10
CA VAL A 347 13.83 -20.82 1.67
C VAL A 347 14.32 -22.26 1.51
N VAL A 348 13.61 -23.07 0.73
CA VAL A 348 13.81 -24.52 0.63
C VAL A 348 13.84 -24.93 -0.85
N HIS A 349 14.69 -25.88 -1.22
CA HIS A 349 14.70 -26.45 -2.57
C HIS A 349 13.63 -27.54 -2.75
N ASP A 350 13.25 -27.79 -4.00
CA ASP A 350 12.17 -28.70 -4.39
C ASP A 350 12.32 -30.11 -3.79
N ASP A 351 13.54 -30.64 -3.74
CA ASP A 351 13.91 -31.95 -3.20
C ASP A 351 13.91 -32.02 -1.67
N GLU A 352 14.01 -30.88 -1.00
CA GLU A 352 14.02 -30.76 0.46
C GLU A 352 12.64 -30.44 1.05
N LEU A 353 11.67 -30.03 0.21
CA LEU A 353 10.38 -29.51 0.68
C LEU A 353 9.63 -30.50 1.58
N ALA A 354 9.50 -31.75 1.14
CA ALA A 354 8.79 -32.79 1.90
C ALA A 354 9.42 -33.03 3.28
N LEU A 355 10.76 -33.07 3.33
CA LEU A 355 11.50 -33.21 4.58
C LEU A 355 11.25 -32.02 5.50
N ARG A 356 11.33 -30.79 4.98
CA ARG A 356 11.13 -29.58 5.78
C ARG A 356 9.71 -29.43 6.30
N VAL A 357 8.70 -29.76 5.50
CA VAL A 357 7.31 -29.79 5.96
C VAL A 357 7.17 -30.82 7.10
N SER A 358 7.75 -32.01 6.95
CA SER A 358 7.73 -33.05 8.00
C SER A 358 8.46 -32.62 9.29
N GLU A 359 9.61 -31.97 9.19
CA GLU A 359 10.37 -31.50 10.35
C GLU A 359 9.60 -30.45 11.13
N ILE A 360 9.09 -29.42 10.44
CA ILE A 360 8.35 -28.32 11.06
C ILE A 360 7.04 -28.83 11.67
N SER A 361 6.32 -29.70 10.95
CA SER A 361 5.06 -30.30 11.44
C SER A 361 5.24 -31.21 12.65
N SER A 362 6.43 -31.76 12.87
CA SER A 362 6.71 -32.66 14.00
C SER A 362 6.96 -31.93 15.32
N CYS A 363 7.12 -30.60 15.32
CA CYS A 363 7.53 -29.83 16.49
C CYS A 363 6.65 -28.58 16.68
N GLN A 364 5.71 -28.65 17.64
CA GLN A 364 4.82 -27.53 17.96
C GLN A 364 5.57 -26.25 18.35
N GLU A 365 6.67 -26.37 19.11
CA GLU A 365 7.51 -25.22 19.47
C GLU A 365 8.09 -24.52 18.23
N THR A 366 8.41 -25.27 17.18
CA THR A 366 8.89 -24.70 15.91
C THR A 366 7.78 -23.95 15.19
N LEU A 367 6.57 -24.53 15.13
CA LEU A 367 5.39 -23.88 14.56
C LEU A 367 5.11 -22.55 15.26
N ASP A 368 5.03 -22.57 16.60
CA ASP A 368 4.70 -21.40 17.42
C ASP A 368 5.77 -20.31 17.29
N ARG A 369 7.06 -20.69 17.32
CA ARG A 369 8.18 -19.75 17.20
C ARG A 369 8.20 -19.07 15.83
N MET A 370 8.08 -19.83 14.75
CA MET A 370 8.09 -19.28 13.39
C MET A 370 6.85 -18.42 13.15
N GLY A 371 5.69 -18.88 13.61
CA GLY A 371 4.43 -18.15 13.52
C GLY A 371 4.46 -16.82 14.25
N ALA A 372 4.88 -16.82 15.53
CA ALA A 372 5.02 -15.60 16.33
C ALA A 372 6.05 -14.63 15.74
N ALA A 373 7.14 -15.13 15.14
CA ALA A 373 8.10 -14.29 14.44
C ALA A 373 7.48 -13.59 13.22
N GLY A 374 6.69 -14.31 12.43
CA GLY A 374 6.01 -13.75 11.25
C GLY A 374 4.96 -12.72 11.63
N ASN A 375 4.18 -13.02 12.67
CA ASN A 375 3.15 -12.11 13.16
C ASN A 375 3.75 -10.80 13.69
N ARG A 376 4.84 -10.86 14.49
CA ARG A 376 5.57 -9.65 14.91
C ARG A 376 6.06 -8.80 13.73
N VAL A 377 6.65 -9.42 12.70
CA VAL A 377 7.09 -8.70 11.49
C VAL A 377 5.92 -8.01 10.79
N ALA A 378 4.76 -8.68 10.72
CA ALA A 378 3.56 -8.10 10.13
C ALA A 378 3.00 -6.95 10.98
N GLU A 379 2.92 -7.09 12.30
CA GLU A 379 2.50 -6.04 13.24
C GLU A 379 3.42 -4.81 13.18
N ASP A 380 4.73 -5.02 13.20
CA ASP A 380 5.75 -3.98 13.05
C ASP A 380 5.67 -3.27 11.68
N SER A 381 5.06 -3.92 10.69
CA SER A 381 4.86 -3.38 9.33
C SER A 381 3.53 -2.63 9.15
N GLN A 382 2.67 -2.59 10.17
CA GLN A 382 1.36 -1.92 10.11
C GLN A 382 1.38 -0.48 10.65
N GLY A 383 0.31 0.26 10.37
CA GLY A 383 0.04 1.58 10.95
C GLY A 383 0.75 2.75 10.25
N VAL A 384 1.57 2.47 9.24
CA VAL A 384 2.33 3.47 8.47
C VAL A 384 1.37 4.46 7.78
N SER A 385 0.29 3.98 7.16
CA SER A 385 -0.73 4.79 6.50
C SER A 385 -1.37 5.78 7.46
N ARG A 386 -1.75 5.31 8.66
CA ARG A 386 -2.37 6.15 9.69
C ARG A 386 -1.37 7.17 10.25
N LEU A 387 -0.12 6.77 10.46
CA LEU A 387 0.96 7.66 10.89
C LEU A 387 1.17 8.80 9.89
N ILE A 388 1.30 8.47 8.61
CA ILE A 388 1.47 9.47 7.54
C ILE A 388 0.24 10.36 7.44
N ALA A 389 -0.98 9.80 7.50
CA ALA A 389 -2.22 10.55 7.44
C ALA A 389 -2.35 11.52 8.63
N ALA A 390 -1.97 11.09 9.84
CA ALA A 390 -1.94 11.94 11.03
C ALA A 390 -0.93 13.10 10.90
N GLU A 391 0.27 12.83 10.36
CA GLU A 391 1.28 13.86 10.10
C GLU A 391 0.76 14.91 9.10
N ILE A 392 0.12 14.45 8.01
CA ILE A 392 -0.51 15.34 7.01
C ILE A 392 -1.67 16.14 7.64
N ALA A 393 -2.54 15.51 8.42
CA ALA A 393 -3.66 16.17 9.08
C ALA A 393 -3.18 17.26 10.06
N HIS A 394 -2.10 16.98 10.81
CA HIS A 394 -1.51 17.95 11.72
C HIS A 394 -0.94 19.16 10.98
N GLN A 395 -0.33 18.96 9.81
CA GLN A 395 0.25 20.05 9.00
C GLN A 395 -0.81 20.91 8.30
N THR A 396 -2.02 20.38 8.09
CA THR A 396 -3.06 21.03 7.28
C THR A 396 -4.20 21.65 8.08
N ARG A 397 -4.37 21.28 9.36
CA ARG A 397 -5.33 21.93 10.23
C ARG A 397 -4.88 23.37 10.53
N PRO A 398 -5.75 24.38 10.36
CA PRO A 398 -5.44 25.72 10.82
C PRO A 398 -5.20 25.69 12.34
N PRO A 399 -4.28 26.49 12.89
CA PRO A 399 -4.12 26.61 14.33
C PRO A 399 -5.48 26.94 14.94
N ARG A 400 -5.89 26.19 15.97
CA ARG A 400 -7.15 26.43 16.69
C ARG A 400 -7.23 27.93 17.00
N ARG A 401 -8.16 28.64 16.36
CA ARG A 401 -8.58 29.95 16.88
C ARG A 401 -9.17 29.65 18.24
N ASP A 402 -8.50 30.07 19.30
CA ASP A 402 -9.06 30.10 20.65
C ASP A 402 -10.35 30.94 20.61
N ARG A 403 -11.48 30.26 20.42
CA ARG A 403 -12.81 30.84 20.58
C ARG A 403 -13.15 31.06 22.05
N GLY A 404 -12.25 30.74 22.99
CA GLY A 404 -12.43 30.99 24.42
C GLY A 404 -12.16 32.45 24.85
N GLY A 405 -11.39 33.23 24.09
CA GLY A 405 -11.02 34.59 24.49
C GLY A 405 -11.94 35.71 23.98
N ALA A 406 -12.81 35.41 23.01
CA ALA A 406 -13.73 36.39 22.43
C ALA A 406 -15.05 36.47 23.20
N GLU A 407 -15.56 35.34 23.69
CA GLU A 407 -16.79 35.29 24.50
C GLU A 407 -16.60 35.93 25.89
N GLU A 408 -15.44 35.75 26.55
CA GLU A 408 -15.14 36.45 27.82
C GLU A 408 -14.96 37.96 27.65
N LYS A 409 -14.48 38.43 26.49
CA LYS A 409 -14.38 39.86 26.19
C LYS A 409 -15.74 40.47 25.85
N GLU A 410 -16.62 39.75 25.14
CA GLU A 410 -18.00 40.21 24.92
C GLU A 410 -18.84 40.18 26.19
N GLU A 411 -18.65 39.20 27.08
CA GLU A 411 -19.39 39.12 28.34
C GLU A 411 -18.89 40.14 29.39
N SER A 412 -17.57 40.43 29.44
CA SER A 412 -17.03 41.49 30.30
C SER A 412 -17.39 42.90 29.81
N VAL A 413 -17.52 43.12 28.50
CA VAL A 413 -18.04 44.38 27.93
C VAL A 413 -19.55 44.52 28.19
N ARG A 414 -20.34 43.44 28.08
CA ARG A 414 -21.77 43.44 28.44
C ARG A 414 -22.02 43.68 29.94
N ARG A 415 -21.18 43.15 30.83
CA ARG A 415 -21.27 43.39 32.28
C ARG A 415 -20.85 44.80 32.69
N ARG A 416 -19.98 45.48 31.92
CA ARG A 416 -19.62 46.89 32.15
C ARG A 416 -20.62 47.89 31.57
N ALA A 417 -21.44 47.48 30.59
CA ALA A 417 -22.39 48.36 29.91
C ALA A 417 -23.77 48.48 30.58
N ASN A 418 -24.03 47.75 31.68
CA ASN A 418 -25.38 47.74 32.29
C ASN A 418 -25.35 47.77 33.84
N PRO A 419 -25.09 48.92 34.48
CA PRO A 419 -25.10 49.07 35.92
C PRO A 419 -26.50 49.44 36.44
N THR A 420 -27.54 48.65 36.16
CA THR A 420 -28.86 48.89 36.77
C THR A 420 -29.72 47.63 36.76
N SER A 421 -29.75 46.91 37.89
CA SER A 421 -30.93 46.27 38.47
C SER A 421 -30.53 45.41 39.67
N ALA A 422 -30.20 46.07 40.77
CA ALA A 422 -30.19 45.44 42.08
C ALA A 422 -30.84 46.39 43.08
N HIS A 423 -32.16 46.58 42.96
CA HIS A 423 -33.02 47.14 44.01
C HIS A 423 -34.47 46.76 43.73
N GLY A 424 -35.14 46.12 44.69
CA GLY A 424 -36.60 45.99 44.73
C GLY A 424 -37.08 44.57 45.01
N GLY A 425 -37.31 44.26 46.29
CA GLY A 425 -37.95 43.02 46.70
C GLY A 425 -38.18 42.93 48.21
N ALA A 426 -38.88 43.92 48.78
CA ALA A 426 -39.38 43.87 50.16
C ALA A 426 -40.91 43.72 50.18
N HIS A 427 -41.36 42.80 51.04
CA HIS A 427 -42.63 42.76 51.81
C HIS A 427 -44.00 42.72 51.13
N GLY A 428 -44.82 41.76 51.58
CA GLY A 428 -46.11 42.10 52.23
C GLY A 428 -47.38 41.39 51.74
N HIS A 429 -47.89 40.48 52.59
CA HIS A 429 -49.29 40.09 52.81
C HIS A 429 -50.18 39.55 51.66
N LYS A 430 -50.54 38.27 51.76
CA LYS A 430 -51.80 37.83 52.40
C LYS A 430 -51.67 36.40 52.93
#